data_AF-A0A7X1E9E2-F1
#
_entry.id   AF-A0A7X1E9E2-F1
#
_cell.length_a   1.000
_cell.length_b   1.000
_cell.length_c   1.000
_cell.angle_alpha   90.00
_cell.angle_beta   90.00
_cell.angle_gamma   90.00
#
_symmetry.space_group_name_H-M   'P 1'
#
loop_
_entity.id
_entity.type
_entity.pdbx_description
1 polymer ?
#
loop_
_entity_poly.entity_id
_entity_poly.type
_entity_poly.pdbx_seq_one_letter_code
_entity_poly.pdbx_strand_id
1 'polypeptide(L)'
;MSQLSLDKTDTHEAERRILEQLWHAGRLQRHIEALERFYSTKRDEFRKLLKSKKDNDELVEIAKFLVIENVIVDQLAETLDQMKEIESEIWIQGESGNYDRDQIALQWTERYAQAWRQWRLKEYLFAIEQMESERLAQCLQYAS
;
A
#
# COMPACT_ATOMS: atom_id res chain seq x y z
N MET A 1 -31.03 14.31 5.46
CA MET A 1 -29.71 13.67 5.72
C MET A 1 -29.62 12.33 4.98
N SER A 2 -29.47 12.29 3.64
CA SER A 2 -29.33 11.00 2.92
C SER A 2 -28.75 11.10 1.50
N GLN A 3 -27.81 12.02 1.24
CA GLN A 3 -27.08 12.08 -0.04
C GLN A 3 -25.58 11.77 0.12
N LEU A 4 -24.98 12.07 1.28
CA LEU A 4 -23.58 11.80 1.59
C LEU A 4 -23.24 10.30 1.80
N SER A 5 -24.24 9.43 1.99
CA SER A 5 -24.03 7.99 2.27
C SER A 5 -24.03 7.12 1.01
N LEU A 6 -24.71 7.53 -0.07
CA LEU A 6 -24.69 6.78 -1.33
C LEU A 6 -23.35 6.96 -2.05
N ASP A 7 -22.84 8.19 -2.11
CA ASP A 7 -21.65 8.57 -2.87
C ASP A 7 -20.35 7.87 -2.40
N LYS A 8 -20.22 7.64 -1.09
CA LYS A 8 -19.08 6.92 -0.52
C LYS A 8 -19.10 5.42 -0.82
N THR A 9 -20.28 4.83 -0.90
CA THR A 9 -20.43 3.39 -1.14
C THR A 9 -20.01 3.04 -2.57
N ASP A 10 -20.43 3.86 -3.54
CA ASP A 10 -20.05 3.71 -4.94
C ASP A 10 -18.54 3.90 -5.16
N THR A 11 -17.94 4.84 -4.42
CA THR A 11 -16.49 5.07 -4.47
C THR A 11 -15.71 3.86 -3.95
N HIS A 12 -16.10 3.30 -2.79
CA HIS A 12 -15.41 2.12 -2.23
C HIS A 12 -15.54 0.88 -3.12
N GLU A 13 -16.68 0.69 -3.78
CA GLU A 13 -16.87 -0.42 -4.72
C GLU A 13 -16.04 -0.23 -6.00
N ALA A 14 -15.88 1.00 -6.48
CA ALA A 14 -14.98 1.31 -7.60
C ALA A 14 -13.51 1.05 -7.22
N GLU A 15 -13.06 1.52 -6.06
CA GLU A 15 -11.71 1.30 -5.55
C GLU A 15 -11.40 -0.19 -5.41
N ARG A 16 -12.33 -0.97 -4.84
CA ARG A 16 -12.19 -2.42 -4.71
C ARG A 16 -12.06 -3.10 -6.06
N ARG A 17 -12.88 -2.74 -7.05
CA ARG A 17 -12.79 -3.29 -8.41
C ARG A 17 -11.43 -3.01 -9.07
N ILE A 18 -10.87 -1.82 -8.84
CA ILE A 18 -9.52 -1.50 -9.34
C ILE A 18 -8.48 -2.41 -8.68
N LEU A 19 -8.54 -2.61 -7.36
CA LEU A 19 -7.61 -3.50 -6.64
C LEU A 19 -7.72 -4.95 -7.11
N GLU A 20 -8.93 -5.45 -7.33
CA GLU A 20 -9.18 -6.79 -7.91
C GLU A 20 -8.56 -6.91 -9.31
N GLN A 21 -8.71 -5.89 -10.16
CA GLN A 21 -8.06 -5.87 -11.48
C GLN A 21 -6.54 -5.88 -11.38
N LEU A 22 -5.95 -5.07 -10.50
CA LEU A 22 -4.51 -5.03 -10.26
C LEU A 22 -4.00 -6.39 -9.77
N TRP A 23 -4.75 -7.04 -8.88
CA TRP A 23 -4.45 -8.38 -8.38
C TRP A 23 -4.45 -9.43 -9.48
N HIS A 24 -5.53 -9.53 -10.25
CA HIS A 24 -5.63 -10.49 -11.35
C HIS A 24 -4.61 -10.23 -12.47
N ALA A 25 -4.19 -8.99 -12.65
CA ALA A 25 -3.12 -8.62 -13.57
C ALA A 25 -1.70 -8.87 -13.01
N GLY A 26 -1.57 -9.39 -11.78
CA GLY A 26 -0.28 -9.64 -11.12
C GLY A 26 0.48 -8.39 -10.68
N ARG A 27 -0.13 -7.20 -10.77
CA ARG A 27 0.53 -5.91 -10.46
C ARG A 27 0.78 -5.69 -8.97
N LEU A 28 0.12 -6.47 -8.11
CA LEU A 28 0.32 -6.44 -6.66
C LEU A 28 1.44 -7.39 -6.20
N GLN A 29 2.05 -8.20 -7.07
CA GLN A 29 3.09 -9.16 -6.68
C GLN A 29 4.27 -8.51 -5.95
N ARG A 30 4.75 -7.35 -6.44
CA ARG A 30 5.82 -6.58 -5.77
C ARG A 30 5.45 -6.14 -4.35
N HIS A 31 4.17 -5.88 -4.10
CA HIS A 31 3.67 -5.48 -2.78
C HIS A 31 3.66 -6.67 -1.85
N ILE A 32 3.33 -7.87 -2.34
CA ILE A 32 3.43 -9.11 -1.55
C ILE A 32 4.89 -9.32 -1.13
N GLU A 33 5.84 -9.26 -2.07
CA GLU A 33 7.26 -9.44 -1.74
C GLU A 33 7.78 -8.40 -0.74
N ALA A 34 7.32 -7.15 -0.85
CA ALA A 34 7.61 -6.09 0.13
C ALA A 34 7.03 -6.43 1.51
N LEU A 35 5.78 -6.89 1.57
CA LEU A 35 5.11 -7.31 2.80
C LEU A 35 5.85 -8.49 3.46
N GLU A 36 6.31 -9.48 2.69
CA GLU A 36 7.08 -10.61 3.21
C GLU A 36 8.38 -10.16 3.88
N ARG A 37 9.14 -9.26 3.23
CA ARG A 37 10.35 -8.66 3.81
C ARG A 37 10.04 -7.84 5.06
N PHE A 38 8.98 -7.05 5.01
CA PHE A 38 8.51 -6.25 6.13
C PHE A 38 8.14 -7.11 7.34
N TYR A 39 7.30 -8.14 7.15
CA TYR A 39 6.92 -9.05 8.24
C TYR A 39 8.09 -9.86 8.77
N SER A 40 9.04 -10.24 7.91
CA SER A 40 10.28 -10.87 8.36
C SER A 40 11.07 -9.94 9.29
N THR A 41 11.14 -8.65 8.97
CA THR A 41 11.82 -7.63 9.80
C THR A 41 11.05 -7.35 11.10
N LYS A 42 9.72 -7.38 11.05
CA LYS A 42 8.81 -7.09 12.18
C LYS A 42 8.42 -8.32 13.00
N ARG A 43 9.07 -9.46 12.79
CA ARG A 43 8.67 -10.76 13.35
C ARG A 43 8.52 -10.76 14.86
N ASP A 44 9.41 -10.10 15.58
CA ASP A 44 9.36 -10.07 17.05
C ASP A 44 8.20 -9.21 17.58
N GLU A 45 7.89 -8.09 16.93
CA GLU A 45 6.69 -7.29 17.21
C GLU A 45 5.44 -8.14 16.93
N PHE A 46 5.42 -8.83 15.79
CA PHE A 46 4.34 -9.72 15.39
C PHE A 46 4.10 -10.83 16.42
N ARG A 47 5.15 -11.54 16.86
CA ARG A 47 5.05 -12.62 17.85
C ARG A 47 4.54 -12.14 19.20
N LYS A 48 4.87 -10.92 19.62
CA LYS A 48 4.35 -10.33 20.86
C LYS A 48 2.83 -10.08 20.75
N LEU A 49 2.38 -9.55 19.62
CA LEU A 49 0.96 -9.31 19.35
C LEU A 49 0.17 -10.62 19.16
N LEU A 50 0.79 -11.66 18.59
CA LEU A 50 0.15 -12.95 18.44
C LEU A 50 -0.04 -13.67 19.78
N LYS A 51 0.95 -13.61 20.68
CA LYS A 51 0.86 -14.26 22.00
C LYS A 51 -0.28 -13.73 22.88
N SER A 52 -0.79 -12.53 22.60
CA SER A 52 -1.94 -11.97 23.32
C SER A 52 -3.28 -12.38 22.71
N LYS A 53 -3.29 -13.15 21.61
CA LYS A 53 -4.50 -13.57 20.89
C LYS A 53 -4.43 -15.08 20.50
N LYS A 54 -5.56 -15.73 20.15
CA LYS A 54 -5.70 -17.21 20.08
C LYS A 54 -6.00 -17.85 18.72
N ASP A 55 -6.31 -17.10 17.64
CA ASP A 55 -6.88 -17.64 16.38
C ASP A 55 -6.19 -17.13 15.09
N ASN A 56 -6.35 -17.89 13.99
CA ASN A 56 -5.73 -17.60 12.69
C ASN A 56 -6.31 -16.37 11.96
N ASP A 57 -7.61 -16.06 12.13
CA ASP A 57 -8.20 -14.81 11.60
C ASP A 57 -7.49 -13.58 12.20
N GLU A 58 -6.85 -13.75 13.36
CA GLU A 58 -6.08 -12.71 14.01
C GLU A 58 -4.72 -12.48 13.33
N LEU A 59 -4.19 -13.44 12.55
CA LEU A 59 -2.94 -13.24 11.81
C LEU A 59 -3.09 -12.13 10.76
N VAL A 60 -4.16 -12.19 9.96
CA VAL A 60 -4.46 -11.18 8.94
C VAL A 60 -4.68 -9.82 9.60
N GLU A 61 -5.43 -9.78 10.70
CA GLU A 61 -5.70 -8.52 11.39
C GLU A 61 -4.46 -7.93 12.08
N ILE A 62 -3.57 -8.76 12.65
CA ILE A 62 -2.27 -8.29 13.18
C ILE A 62 -1.37 -7.79 12.04
N ALA A 63 -1.36 -8.48 10.91
CA ALA A 63 -0.59 -8.11 9.74
C ALA A 63 -1.04 -6.74 9.17
N LYS A 64 -2.36 -6.52 9.06
CA LYS A 64 -2.95 -5.23 8.70
C LYS A 64 -2.58 -4.15 9.72
N PHE A 65 -2.74 -4.43 11.01
CA PHE A 65 -2.41 -3.49 12.09
C PHE A 65 -0.96 -3.01 12.00
N LEU A 66 0.00 -3.93 11.82
CA LEU A 66 1.42 -3.55 11.70
C LEU A 66 1.70 -2.67 10.48
N VAL A 67 1.05 -2.93 9.35
CA VAL A 67 1.21 -2.08 8.15
C VAL A 67 0.62 -0.69 8.39
N ILE A 68 -0.55 -0.60 9.03
CA ILE A 68 -1.18 0.68 9.37
C ILE A 68 -0.29 1.50 10.32
N GLU A 69 0.28 0.88 11.35
CA GLU A 69 1.14 1.56 12.33
C GLU A 69 2.47 2.03 11.72
N ASN A 70 3.03 1.30 10.76
CA ASN A 70 4.32 1.66 10.15
C ASN A 70 4.15 2.56 8.91
N VAL A 71 2.95 2.61 8.31
CA VAL A 71 2.51 3.43 7.16
C VAL A 71 3.26 3.16 5.85
N ILE A 72 4.54 2.79 5.90
CA ILE A 72 5.42 2.55 4.77
C ILE A 72 6.06 1.17 4.93
N VAL A 73 5.81 0.31 3.93
CA VAL A 73 6.29 -1.07 3.91
C VAL A 73 7.60 -1.18 3.12
N ASP A 74 7.73 -0.43 2.02
CA ASP A 74 8.94 -0.38 1.20
C ASP A 74 9.26 1.07 0.79
N GLN A 75 9.99 1.78 1.67
CA GLN A 75 10.31 3.20 1.50
C GLN A 75 11.06 3.47 0.19
N LEU A 76 12.00 2.59 -0.20
CA LEU A 76 12.80 2.80 -1.38
C LEU A 76 11.96 2.65 -2.64
N ALA A 77 11.18 1.56 -2.74
CA ALA A 77 10.30 1.34 -3.89
C ALA A 77 9.25 2.46 -4.02
N GLU A 78 8.66 2.89 -2.91
CA GLU A 78 7.70 4.00 -2.91
C GLU A 78 8.33 5.33 -3.35
N THR A 79 9.56 5.61 -2.92
CA THR A 79 10.29 6.81 -3.33
C THR A 79 10.58 6.78 -4.84
N LEU A 80 11.02 5.63 -5.38
CA LEU A 80 11.30 5.48 -6.81
C LEU A 80 10.03 5.60 -7.66
N ASP A 81 8.91 5.03 -7.21
CA ASP A 81 7.62 5.19 -7.88
C ASP A 81 7.21 6.68 -7.93
N GLN A 82 7.29 7.39 -6.80
CA GLN A 82 6.96 8.82 -6.75
C GLN A 82 7.89 9.66 -7.64
N MET A 83 9.19 9.38 -7.65
CA MET A 83 10.13 10.07 -8.54
C MET A 83 9.75 9.87 -10.01
N LYS A 84 9.33 8.68 -10.41
CA LYS A 84 8.91 8.39 -11.78
C LYS A 84 7.67 9.20 -12.18
N GLU A 85 6.69 9.32 -11.29
CA GLU A 85 5.49 10.12 -11.54
C GLU A 85 5.81 11.61 -11.62
N ILE A 86 6.70 12.11 -10.74
CA ILE A 86 7.18 13.50 -10.79
C ILE A 86 7.90 13.77 -12.12
N GLU A 87 8.79 12.88 -12.57
CA GLU A 87 9.46 13.05 -13.87
C GLU A 87 8.47 13.02 -15.04
N SER A 88 7.41 12.23 -14.94
CA SER A 88 6.36 12.17 -15.96
C SER A 88 5.58 13.50 -16.02
N GLU A 89 5.25 14.08 -14.86
CA GLU A 89 4.60 15.39 -14.77
C GLU A 89 5.51 16.50 -15.32
N ILE A 90 6.80 16.49 -14.99
CA ILE A 90 7.79 17.42 -15.54
C ILE A 90 7.81 17.35 -17.06
N TRP A 91 7.79 16.14 -17.63
CA TRP A 91 7.78 15.97 -19.08
C TRP A 91 6.51 16.54 -19.72
N ILE A 92 5.33 16.22 -19.19
CA ILE A 92 4.03 16.71 -19.68
C ILE A 92 3.97 18.24 -19.64
N GLN A 93 4.39 18.85 -18.53
CA GLN A 93 4.40 20.31 -18.40
C GLN A 93 5.47 20.96 -19.29
N GLY A 94 6.59 20.28 -19.52
CA GLY A 94 7.60 20.66 -20.49
C GLY A 94 7.04 20.77 -21.91
N GLU A 95 6.18 19.84 -22.33
CA GLU A 95 5.47 19.94 -23.63
C GLU A 95 4.61 21.20 -23.74
N SER A 96 4.13 21.71 -22.60
CA SER A 96 3.35 22.94 -22.49
C SER A 96 4.19 24.20 -22.25
N GLY A 97 5.53 24.08 -22.22
CA GLY A 97 6.47 25.19 -22.08
C GLY A 97 6.86 25.55 -20.65
N ASN A 98 6.42 24.79 -19.63
CA ASN A 98 6.89 24.96 -18.25
C ASN A 98 8.06 24.00 -17.97
N TYR A 99 9.25 24.55 -17.74
CA TYR A 99 10.47 23.78 -17.50
C TYR A 99 11.01 23.93 -16.06
N ASP A 100 10.25 24.56 -15.16
CA ASP A 100 10.63 24.71 -13.76
C ASP A 100 10.41 23.39 -12.99
N ARG A 101 11.41 22.51 -13.08
CA ARG A 101 11.37 21.15 -12.52
C ARG A 101 11.12 21.16 -11.01
N ASP A 102 11.77 22.07 -10.28
CA ASP A 102 11.69 22.13 -8.82
C ASP A 102 10.29 22.57 -8.38
N GLN A 103 9.73 23.58 -9.06
CA GLN A 103 8.37 24.03 -8.78
C GLN A 103 7.34 22.95 -9.11
N ILE A 104 7.49 22.23 -10.23
CA ILE A 104 6.59 21.13 -10.62
C ILE A 104 6.63 20.00 -9.58
N ALA A 105 7.83 19.59 -9.15
CA ALA A 105 7.99 18.54 -8.14
C ALA A 105 7.36 18.92 -6.79
N LEU A 106 7.50 20.17 -6.37
CA LEU A 106 6.88 20.70 -5.16
C LEU A 106 5.35 20.66 -5.28
N GLN A 107 4.80 21.20 -6.36
CA GLN A 107 3.35 21.22 -6.60
C GLN A 107 2.75 19.81 -6.68
N TRP A 108 3.44 18.89 -7.36
CA TRP A 108 3.03 17.49 -7.44
C TRP A 108 2.97 16.87 -6.04
N THR A 109 4.00 17.10 -5.23
CA THR A 109 4.09 16.58 -3.85
C THR A 109 2.95 17.11 -2.98
N GLU A 110 2.72 18.42 -3.00
CA GLU A 110 1.64 19.08 -2.26
C GLU A 110 0.25 18.56 -2.66
N ARG A 111 0.06 18.28 -3.95
CA ARG A 111 -1.24 17.88 -4.49
C ARG A 111 -1.54 16.38 -4.38
N TYR A 112 -0.53 15.53 -4.55
CA TYR A 112 -0.75 14.09 -4.78
C TYR A 112 -0.12 13.17 -3.74
N ALA A 113 0.94 13.58 -3.03
CA ALA A 113 1.72 12.65 -2.20
C ALA A 113 0.90 12.01 -1.06
N GLN A 114 -0.10 12.71 -0.50
CA GLN A 114 -0.97 12.12 0.51
C GLN A 114 -1.91 11.07 -0.08
N ALA A 115 -2.63 11.40 -1.16
CA ALA A 115 -3.55 10.49 -1.82
C ALA A 115 -2.82 9.24 -2.33
N TRP A 116 -1.59 9.41 -2.84
CA TRP A 116 -0.73 8.33 -3.26
C TRP A 116 -0.42 7.35 -2.12
N ARG A 117 0.01 7.84 -0.96
CA ARG A 117 0.28 7.02 0.23
C ARG A 117 -0.97 6.29 0.72
N GLN A 118 -2.12 6.97 0.72
CA GLN A 118 -3.39 6.35 1.08
C GLN A 118 -3.79 5.23 0.11
N TRP A 119 -3.59 5.42 -1.20
CA TRP A 119 -3.83 4.38 -2.18
C TRP A 119 -2.87 3.20 -1.99
N ARG A 120 -1.59 3.47 -1.79
CA ARG A 120 -0.57 2.45 -1.53
C ARG A 120 -0.89 1.61 -0.29
N LEU A 121 -1.39 2.25 0.78
CA LEU A 121 -1.89 1.53 1.96
C LEU A 121 -3.05 0.59 1.60
N LYS A 122 -4.01 1.02 0.77
CA LYS A 122 -5.11 0.14 0.32
C LYS A 122 -4.59 -1.04 -0.50
N GLU A 123 -3.58 -0.83 -1.36
CA GLU A 123 -2.92 -1.91 -2.10
C GLU A 123 -2.30 -2.95 -1.17
N TYR A 124 -1.59 -2.52 -0.12
CA TYR A 124 -1.05 -3.44 0.88
C TYR A 124 -2.16 -4.17 1.65
N LEU A 125 -3.17 -3.46 2.14
CA LEU A 125 -4.28 -4.08 2.88
C LEU A 125 -5.02 -5.12 2.05
N PHE A 126 -5.30 -4.81 0.79
CA PHE A 126 -5.91 -5.75 -0.13
C PHE A 126 -5.00 -6.96 -0.39
N ALA A 127 -3.71 -6.73 -0.64
CA ALA A 127 -2.76 -7.83 -0.84
C ALA A 127 -2.70 -8.77 0.37
N ILE A 128 -2.72 -8.25 1.60
CA ILE A 128 -2.75 -9.04 2.84
C ILE A 128 -4.01 -9.92 2.90
N GLU A 129 -5.18 -9.40 2.53
CA GLU A 129 -6.43 -10.17 2.51
C GLU A 129 -6.42 -11.32 1.50
N GLN A 130 -5.66 -11.17 0.42
CA GLN A 130 -5.52 -12.20 -0.61
C GLN A 130 -4.38 -13.18 -0.32
N MET A 131 -3.51 -12.91 0.65
CA MET A 131 -2.45 -13.84 1.02
C MET A 131 -3.05 -15.06 1.71
N GLU A 132 -2.67 -16.26 1.25
CA GLU A 132 -3.00 -17.50 1.95
C GLU A 132 -2.45 -17.45 3.39
N SER A 133 -3.27 -17.85 4.36
CA SER A 133 -2.89 -17.83 5.78
C SER A 133 -1.60 -18.61 6.05
N GLU A 134 -1.35 -19.68 5.30
CA GLU A 134 -0.09 -20.45 5.36
C GLU A 134 1.11 -19.62 4.91
N ARG A 135 0.99 -18.84 3.83
CA ARG A 135 2.07 -17.98 3.33
C ARG A 135 2.40 -16.87 4.33
N LEU A 136 1.38 -16.27 4.92
CA LEU A 136 1.57 -15.27 5.98
C LEU A 136 2.22 -15.92 7.22
N ALA A 137 1.76 -17.09 7.65
CA ALA A 137 2.37 -17.84 8.75
C ALA A 137 3.83 -18.20 8.47
N GLN A 138 4.17 -18.58 7.23
CA GLN A 138 5.54 -18.86 6.81
C GLN A 138 6.44 -17.65 6.96
N CYS A 139 6.00 -16.45 6.56
CA CYS A 139 6.78 -15.22 6.76
C CYS A 139 7.14 -14.95 8.24
N LEU A 140 6.33 -15.49 9.14
CA LEU A 140 6.44 -15.32 10.60
C LEU A 140 7.18 -16.48 11.30
N GLN A 141 7.26 -17.64 10.64
CA GLN A 141 7.93 -18.85 11.12
C GLN A 141 9.32 -19.03 10.50
N TYR A 142 9.49 -18.76 9.19
CA TYR A 142 10.71 -18.98 8.39
C TYR A 142 11.63 -17.77 8.29
N ALA A 143 11.98 -17.17 9.42
CA ALA A 143 13.39 -16.82 9.50
C ALA A 143 13.99 -17.45 10.76
N SER A 144 14.49 -18.64 10.51
CA SER A 144 15.68 -19.18 11.16
C SER A 144 16.87 -18.27 10.89
#